data_AF-G9ENB7-F1
#
_entry.id   AF-G9ENB7-F1
#
_cell.length_a   1.000
_cell.length_b   1.000
_cell.length_c   1.000
_cell.angle_alpha   90.00
_cell.angle_beta   90.00
_cell.angle_gamma   90.00
#
_symmetry.space_group_name_H-M   'P 1'
#
loop_
_entity.id
_entity.type
_entity.pdbx_description
1 polymer ?
#
loop_
_entity_poly.entity_id
_entity_poly.type
_entity_poly.pdbx_seq_one_letter_code
_entity_poly.pdbx_strand_id
1 'polypeptide(L)'
;MTKEQLRQEILKLVSHYAELEYQPKTFEAGKTVIPPSGKVLGALELQNMVEASLDGWLTTGRFNEAFQNKLAAYLGVPYVLTTTSGSSANLLALTALTSPKLGERQLKPGDEVISVAAGFPTTVNPIIQNGLVPVFVDVDIPTYNIDARLIEAAITDKTKAIMIAHTLGNTFNLTEVQRLKEKYNLWLIEDCCDALGSTYEGKMVGSFGDIATVSFYPAHHITMGEGGAVFTKSKMLHTLIESFRDWGRDCYCAPGCDNTCGKRFAQQFGSLPSGYDHKYTYSHLGYNLKITDMQAACGLAQLESLPQFIEARKINFNHLHKGLRSCEDFIILPEATEKSSPSWFGFPITLKTEHKIDRVDLLKFLEQHKIGTRLLFAGNLTRQPYFESLNYRIYGELINTDIIMNNTFWIGLYPGLTAAHLDFVIEKFEEFFGIGF
;
A
#
# COMPACT_ATOMS: atom_id res chain seq x y z
N MET A 1 -40.04 -20.73 -6.26
CA MET A 1 -38.90 -20.27 -5.43
C MET A 1 -39.02 -18.79 -5.20
N THR A 2 -38.73 -18.30 -4.00
CA THR A 2 -38.62 -16.87 -3.69
C THR A 2 -37.30 -16.29 -4.20
N LYS A 3 -37.18 -14.97 -4.27
CA LYS A 3 -35.90 -14.30 -4.59
C LYS A 3 -34.77 -14.72 -3.66
N GLU A 4 -35.06 -14.89 -2.37
CA GLU A 4 -34.08 -15.34 -1.38
C GLU A 4 -33.66 -16.79 -1.60
N GLN A 5 -34.60 -17.69 -1.90
CA GLN A 5 -34.28 -19.09 -2.23
C GLN A 5 -33.39 -19.18 -3.49
N LEU A 6 -33.66 -18.37 -4.51
CA LEU A 6 -32.82 -18.28 -5.70
C LEU A 6 -31.41 -17.76 -5.39
N ARG A 7 -31.29 -16.76 -4.52
CA ARG A 7 -29.98 -16.27 -4.05
C ARG A 7 -29.18 -17.38 -3.39
N GLN A 8 -29.79 -18.12 -2.46
CA GLN A 8 -29.12 -19.23 -1.77
C GLN A 8 -28.69 -20.35 -2.73
N GLU A 9 -29.51 -20.68 -3.72
CA GLU A 9 -29.15 -21.69 -4.74
C GLU A 9 -27.97 -21.23 -5.61
N ILE A 10 -27.96 -19.96 -6.05
CA ILE A 10 -26.83 -19.37 -6.78
C ILE A 10 -25.56 -19.46 -5.94
N LEU A 11 -25.60 -19.05 -4.67
CA LEU A 11 -24.42 -19.06 -3.80
C LEU A 11 -23.88 -20.47 -3.55
N LYS A 12 -24.75 -21.49 -3.50
CA LYS A 12 -24.35 -22.90 -3.42
C LYS A 12 -23.60 -23.35 -4.67
N LEU A 13 -24.08 -22.99 -5.86
CA LEU A 13 -23.39 -23.30 -7.12
C LEU A 13 -22.04 -22.57 -7.22
N VAL A 14 -21.98 -21.34 -6.74
CA VAL A 14 -20.73 -20.56 -6.65
C VAL A 14 -19.73 -21.24 -5.71
N SER A 15 -20.15 -21.74 -4.55
CA SER A 15 -19.27 -22.52 -3.66
C SER A 15 -18.68 -23.74 -4.37
N HIS A 16 -19.53 -24.52 -5.04
CA HIS A 16 -19.08 -25.72 -5.73
C HIS A 16 -18.11 -25.40 -6.87
N TYR A 17 -18.34 -24.31 -7.61
CA TYR A 17 -17.39 -23.83 -8.61
C TYR A 17 -16.04 -23.44 -7.97
N ALA A 18 -16.07 -22.69 -6.85
CA ALA A 18 -14.86 -22.27 -6.16
C ALA A 18 -14.05 -23.45 -5.61
N GLU A 19 -14.71 -24.50 -5.12
CA GLU A 19 -14.08 -25.75 -4.68
C GLU A 19 -13.34 -26.48 -5.80
N LEU A 20 -13.74 -26.30 -7.07
CA LEU A 20 -13.06 -26.90 -8.22
C LEU A 20 -11.94 -26.00 -8.75
N GLU A 21 -12.19 -24.69 -8.81
CA GLU A 21 -11.25 -23.71 -9.36
C GLU A 21 -10.02 -23.49 -8.46
N TYR A 22 -10.24 -23.36 -7.14
CA TYR A 22 -9.20 -22.98 -6.18
C TYR A 22 -8.59 -24.17 -5.42
N GLN A 23 -8.64 -25.37 -5.99
CA GLN A 23 -7.97 -26.52 -5.40
C GLN A 23 -6.45 -26.30 -5.31
N PRO A 24 -5.83 -26.61 -4.16
CA PRO A 24 -4.38 -26.59 -4.05
C PRO A 24 -3.76 -27.50 -5.11
N LYS A 25 -2.86 -26.94 -5.91
CA LYS A 25 -2.09 -27.72 -6.89
C LYS A 25 -0.83 -28.26 -6.23
N THR A 26 -0.50 -29.51 -6.53
CA THR A 26 0.76 -30.11 -6.08
C THR A 26 1.95 -29.37 -6.69
N PHE A 27 2.97 -29.11 -5.88
CA PHE A 27 4.22 -28.52 -6.36
C PHE A 27 5.03 -29.54 -7.16
N GLU A 28 5.43 -29.18 -8.39
CA GLU A 28 6.35 -29.95 -9.23
C GLU A 28 7.59 -29.09 -9.53
N ALA A 29 8.74 -29.48 -9.02
CA ALA A 29 10.01 -28.79 -9.22
C ALA A 29 10.31 -28.57 -10.72
N GLY A 30 10.74 -27.36 -11.08
CA GLY A 30 11.04 -26.96 -12.46
C GLY A 30 9.83 -26.76 -13.38
N LYS A 31 8.61 -27.08 -12.93
CA LYS A 31 7.36 -26.89 -13.70
C LYS A 31 6.42 -25.89 -13.05
N THR A 32 6.18 -26.02 -11.74
CA THR A 32 5.32 -25.10 -10.99
C THR A 32 6.00 -23.75 -10.84
N VAL A 33 5.29 -22.67 -11.18
CA VAL A 33 5.79 -21.31 -11.04
C VAL A 33 5.75 -20.87 -9.57
N ILE A 34 6.81 -20.21 -9.13
CA ILE A 34 6.93 -19.60 -7.80
C ILE A 34 6.89 -18.09 -7.99
N PRO A 35 5.70 -17.47 -8.04
CA PRO A 35 5.61 -16.05 -8.29
C PRO A 35 6.05 -15.24 -7.05
N PRO A 36 6.57 -14.03 -7.23
CA PRO A 36 7.00 -13.19 -6.12
C PRO A 36 5.81 -12.68 -5.29
N SER A 37 4.61 -12.65 -5.88
CA SER A 37 3.38 -12.27 -5.19
C SER A 37 2.19 -12.88 -5.89
N GLY A 38 1.06 -12.99 -5.20
CA GLY A 38 -0.19 -13.43 -5.80
C GLY A 38 -1.38 -13.26 -4.86
N LYS A 39 -2.57 -13.39 -5.44
CA LYS A 39 -3.83 -13.42 -4.71
C LYS A 39 -4.19 -14.85 -4.30
N VAL A 40 -4.76 -14.98 -3.11
CA VAL A 40 -5.40 -16.21 -2.63
C VAL A 40 -6.87 -15.87 -2.46
N LEU A 41 -7.72 -16.46 -3.29
CA LEU A 41 -9.18 -16.29 -3.28
C LEU A 41 -9.83 -17.63 -2.93
N GLY A 42 -11.06 -17.59 -2.42
CA GLY A 42 -11.87 -18.77 -2.19
C GLY A 42 -13.35 -18.53 -2.49
N ALA A 43 -14.20 -19.38 -1.92
CA ALA A 43 -15.63 -19.31 -2.14
C ALA A 43 -16.25 -18.01 -1.64
N LEU A 44 -15.77 -17.47 -0.51
CA LEU A 44 -16.35 -16.30 0.13
C LEU A 44 -16.21 -15.02 -0.72
N GLU A 45 -15.04 -14.82 -1.34
CA GLU A 45 -14.82 -13.68 -2.26
C GLU A 45 -15.80 -13.74 -3.43
N LEU A 46 -15.96 -14.92 -4.05
CA LEU A 46 -16.85 -15.11 -5.19
C LEU A 46 -18.32 -14.94 -4.79
N GLN A 47 -18.72 -15.50 -3.65
CA GLN A 47 -20.07 -15.35 -3.11
C GLN A 47 -20.43 -13.90 -2.86
N ASN A 48 -19.57 -13.16 -2.16
CA ASN A 48 -19.80 -11.75 -1.86
C ASN A 48 -19.88 -10.90 -3.15
N MET A 49 -18.99 -11.14 -4.13
CA MET A 49 -19.06 -10.44 -5.42
C MET A 49 -20.35 -10.75 -6.20
N VAL A 50 -20.81 -12.00 -6.17
CA VAL A 50 -22.07 -12.40 -6.80
C VAL A 50 -23.26 -11.76 -6.07
N GLU A 51 -23.25 -11.72 -4.74
CA GLU A 51 -24.27 -11.01 -3.97
C GLU A 51 -24.35 -9.53 -4.33
N ALA A 52 -23.21 -8.83 -4.36
CA ALA A 52 -23.16 -7.42 -4.76
C ALA A 52 -23.66 -7.21 -6.19
N SER A 53 -23.37 -8.16 -7.10
CA SER A 53 -23.89 -8.14 -8.47
C SER A 53 -25.40 -8.31 -8.51
N LEU A 54 -25.95 -9.23 -7.70
CA LEU A 54 -27.39 -9.48 -7.59
C LEU A 54 -28.15 -8.33 -6.93
N ASP A 55 -27.49 -7.47 -6.16
CA ASP A 55 -28.09 -6.28 -5.57
C ASP A 55 -28.42 -5.21 -6.61
N GLY A 56 -27.64 -5.13 -7.69
CA GLY A 56 -27.85 -4.14 -8.76
C GLY A 56 -27.62 -2.68 -8.33
N TRP A 57 -27.01 -2.45 -7.15
CA TRP A 57 -26.70 -1.11 -6.63
C TRP A 57 -25.48 -0.48 -7.30
N LEU A 58 -24.50 -1.30 -7.67
CA LEU A 58 -23.26 -0.99 -8.41
C LEU A 58 -22.28 -0.03 -7.71
N THR A 59 -22.73 1.16 -7.33
CA THR A 59 -21.95 2.13 -6.53
C THR A 59 -21.72 1.63 -5.11
N THR A 60 -20.82 2.26 -4.34
CA THR A 60 -20.62 1.89 -2.92
C THR A 60 -21.93 1.89 -2.14
N GLY A 61 -22.16 0.82 -1.36
CA GLY A 61 -23.34 0.57 -0.55
C GLY A 61 -23.03 -0.34 0.63
N ARG A 62 -23.81 -1.41 0.82
CA ARG A 62 -23.77 -2.26 2.02
C ARG A 62 -22.41 -2.94 2.23
N PHE A 63 -21.76 -3.39 1.15
CA PHE A 63 -20.46 -4.07 1.27
C PHE A 63 -19.35 -3.07 1.57
N ASN A 64 -19.38 -1.89 0.96
CA ASN A 64 -18.40 -0.84 1.24
C ASN A 64 -18.50 -0.32 2.67
N GLU A 65 -19.71 -0.11 3.20
CA GLU A 65 -19.91 0.28 4.60
C GLU A 65 -19.34 -0.78 5.55
N ALA A 66 -19.70 -2.05 5.33
CA ALA A 66 -19.17 -3.16 6.12
C ALA A 66 -17.64 -3.28 6.03
N PHE A 67 -17.07 -3.14 4.83
CA PHE A 67 -15.63 -3.17 4.60
C PHE A 67 -14.91 -2.05 5.36
N GLN A 68 -15.36 -0.79 5.20
CA GLN A 68 -14.77 0.35 5.89
C GLN A 68 -14.82 0.19 7.41
N ASN A 69 -15.97 -0.24 7.95
CA ASN A 69 -16.14 -0.46 9.39
C ASN A 69 -15.22 -1.57 9.92
N LYS A 70 -15.12 -2.69 9.20
CA LYS A 70 -14.28 -3.82 9.61
C LYS A 70 -12.79 -3.49 9.50
N LEU A 71 -12.37 -2.81 8.44
CA LEU A 71 -10.99 -2.35 8.29
C LEU A 71 -10.62 -1.29 9.34
N ALA A 72 -11.54 -0.37 9.65
CA ALA A 72 -11.38 0.62 10.71
C ALA A 72 -11.15 -0.05 12.08
N ALA A 73 -11.96 -1.06 12.40
CA ALA A 73 -11.81 -1.85 13.62
C ALA A 73 -10.48 -2.61 13.65
N TYR A 74 -10.07 -3.23 12.54
CA TYR A 74 -8.81 -3.95 12.42
C TYR A 74 -7.58 -3.03 12.60
N LEU A 75 -7.61 -1.85 11.99
CA LEU A 75 -6.52 -0.87 12.06
C LEU A 75 -6.51 -0.07 13.38
N GLY A 76 -7.60 -0.07 14.13
CA GLY A 76 -7.75 0.75 15.34
C GLY A 76 -7.87 2.25 15.05
N VAL A 77 -8.55 2.61 13.95
CA VAL A 77 -8.79 4.01 13.53
C VAL A 77 -10.27 4.26 13.27
N PRO A 78 -10.79 5.47 13.53
CA PRO A 78 -12.22 5.75 13.42
C PRO A 78 -12.71 6.00 11.99
N TYR A 79 -11.83 6.40 11.05
CA TYR A 79 -12.23 6.81 9.70
C TYR A 79 -11.43 6.09 8.63
N VAL A 80 -12.14 5.41 7.73
CA VAL A 80 -11.61 4.72 6.54
C VAL A 80 -12.47 5.10 5.35
N LEU A 81 -11.84 5.47 4.23
CA LEU A 81 -12.48 5.79 2.96
C LEU A 81 -11.86 4.94 1.86
N THR A 82 -12.67 4.14 1.18
CA THR A 82 -12.21 3.40 0.00
C THR A 82 -11.98 4.32 -1.20
N THR A 83 -11.06 3.92 -2.06
CA THR A 83 -10.72 4.58 -3.32
C THR A 83 -10.19 3.57 -4.35
N THR A 84 -9.93 4.01 -5.59
CA THR A 84 -9.72 3.12 -6.74
C THR A 84 -8.43 2.31 -6.71
N SER A 85 -7.40 2.76 -6.00
CA SER A 85 -6.11 2.07 -5.86
C SER A 85 -5.31 2.63 -4.68
N GLY A 86 -4.21 1.97 -4.28
CA GLY A 86 -3.24 2.56 -3.35
C GLY A 86 -2.65 3.89 -3.87
N SER A 87 -2.42 4.01 -5.18
CA SER A 87 -1.97 5.25 -5.82
C SER A 87 -2.97 6.39 -5.66
N SER A 88 -4.27 6.11 -5.85
CA SER A 88 -5.33 7.09 -5.59
C SER A 88 -5.44 7.43 -4.11
N ALA A 89 -5.15 6.48 -3.21
CA ALA A 89 -5.11 6.75 -1.79
C ALA A 89 -3.98 7.73 -1.44
N ASN A 90 -2.77 7.52 -1.96
CA ASN A 90 -1.64 8.45 -1.82
C ASN A 90 -1.95 9.83 -2.38
N LEU A 91 -2.57 9.90 -3.56
CA LEU A 91 -3.01 11.16 -4.15
C LEU A 91 -3.99 11.91 -3.24
N LEU A 92 -5.03 11.23 -2.76
CA LEU A 92 -6.04 11.83 -1.89
C LEU A 92 -5.45 12.25 -0.53
N ALA A 93 -4.58 11.44 0.05
CA ALA A 93 -3.93 11.71 1.32
C ALA A 93 -3.14 13.03 1.28
N LEU A 94 -2.26 13.19 0.29
CA LEU A 94 -1.48 14.42 0.15
C LEU A 94 -2.36 15.59 -0.30
N THR A 95 -3.22 15.40 -1.30
CA THR A 95 -4.05 16.50 -1.84
C THR A 95 -5.00 17.06 -0.78
N ALA A 96 -5.52 16.23 0.13
CA ALA A 96 -6.34 16.73 1.23
C ALA A 96 -5.61 17.76 2.12
N LEU A 97 -4.29 17.64 2.26
CA LEU A 97 -3.46 18.57 3.00
C LEU A 97 -3.25 19.91 2.27
N THR A 98 -3.65 20.03 1.00
CA THR A 98 -3.68 21.30 0.25
C THR A 98 -5.00 22.06 0.44
N SER A 99 -5.93 21.58 1.28
CA SER A 99 -7.19 22.30 1.52
C SER A 99 -6.95 23.65 2.23
N PRO A 100 -7.56 24.76 1.74
CA PRO A 100 -7.52 26.05 2.43
C PRO A 100 -8.21 26.01 3.80
N LYS A 101 -9.03 24.99 4.07
CA LYS A 101 -9.65 24.79 5.40
C LYS A 101 -8.62 24.45 6.49
N LEU A 102 -7.38 24.13 6.13
CA LEU A 102 -6.27 23.88 7.06
C LEU A 102 -5.50 25.16 7.47
N GLY A 103 -5.86 26.31 6.92
CA GLY A 103 -5.27 27.60 7.26
C GLY A 103 -3.75 27.62 7.04
N GLU A 104 -3.00 28.07 8.04
CA GLU A 104 -1.54 28.21 7.95
C GLU A 104 -0.78 26.89 7.77
N ARG A 105 -1.41 25.74 8.11
CA ARG A 105 -0.80 24.41 7.93
C ARG A 105 -1.10 23.77 6.57
N GLN A 106 -1.80 24.47 5.68
CA GLN A 106 -2.06 24.03 4.32
C GLN A 106 -0.76 23.86 3.55
N LEU A 107 -0.63 22.76 2.81
CA LEU A 107 0.42 22.55 1.81
C LEU A 107 0.18 23.44 0.58
N LYS A 108 1.21 24.17 0.15
CA LYS A 108 1.18 25.09 -0.98
C LYS A 108 2.27 24.70 -2.01
N PRO A 109 2.08 25.06 -3.29
CA PRO A 109 3.13 24.86 -4.28
C PRO A 109 4.46 25.48 -3.84
N GLY A 110 5.55 24.73 -4.02
CA GLY A 110 6.89 25.10 -3.55
C GLY A 110 7.24 24.67 -2.12
N ASP A 111 6.27 24.22 -1.32
CA ASP A 111 6.56 23.55 -0.04
C ASP A 111 7.29 22.22 -0.28
N GLU A 112 8.10 21.82 0.69
CA GLU A 112 8.92 20.61 0.63
C GLU A 112 8.30 19.46 1.40
N VAL A 113 8.40 18.25 0.82
CA VAL A 113 7.98 16.99 1.44
C VAL A 113 9.14 16.01 1.44
N ILE A 114 9.55 15.58 2.64
CA ILE A 114 10.63 14.59 2.78
C ILE A 114 10.10 13.20 2.42
N SER A 115 10.86 12.49 1.60
CA SER A 115 10.61 11.11 1.17
C SER A 115 11.92 10.39 0.84
N VAL A 116 11.83 9.23 0.20
CA VAL A 116 12.97 8.44 -0.28
C VAL A 116 12.87 8.18 -1.78
N ALA A 117 14.01 8.07 -2.45
CA ALA A 117 14.05 7.75 -3.88
C ALA A 117 13.97 6.23 -4.14
N ALA A 118 14.34 5.40 -3.15
CA ALA A 118 14.16 3.95 -3.18
C ALA A 118 12.74 3.54 -2.78
N GLY A 119 11.79 3.64 -3.71
CA GLY A 119 10.40 3.33 -3.42
C GLY A 119 9.52 3.17 -4.66
N PHE A 120 8.21 3.20 -4.44
CA PHE A 120 7.21 3.11 -5.50
C PHE A 120 6.85 4.52 -6.01
N PRO A 121 6.69 4.74 -7.34
CA PRO A 121 6.50 6.08 -7.90
C PRO A 121 5.29 6.83 -7.32
N THR A 122 4.17 6.14 -7.06
CA THR A 122 2.94 6.80 -6.60
C THR A 122 2.92 7.12 -5.11
N THR A 123 3.98 6.80 -4.36
CA THR A 123 4.24 7.40 -3.05
C THR A 123 4.72 8.85 -3.21
N VAL A 124 5.48 9.15 -4.27
CA VAL A 124 6.12 10.48 -4.47
C VAL A 124 5.36 11.34 -5.49
N ASN A 125 4.76 10.73 -6.51
CA ASN A 125 4.07 11.47 -7.58
C ASN A 125 3.02 12.48 -7.08
N PRO A 126 2.21 12.21 -6.03
CA PRO A 126 1.29 13.21 -5.49
C PRO A 126 1.96 14.52 -5.09
N ILE A 127 3.20 14.45 -4.57
CA ILE A 127 4.00 15.62 -4.14
C ILE A 127 4.19 16.54 -5.35
N ILE A 128 4.70 15.98 -6.43
CA ILE A 128 4.97 16.69 -7.68
C ILE A 128 3.66 17.20 -8.31
N GLN A 129 2.61 16.37 -8.35
CA GLN A 129 1.32 16.68 -8.97
C GLN A 129 0.61 17.86 -8.31
N ASN A 130 0.85 18.10 -7.01
CA ASN A 130 0.32 19.26 -6.29
C ASN A 130 1.27 20.47 -6.30
N GLY A 131 2.38 20.41 -7.06
CA GLY A 131 3.35 21.49 -7.18
C GLY A 131 4.31 21.62 -6.00
N LEU A 132 4.39 20.61 -5.13
CA LEU A 132 5.36 20.55 -4.02
C LEU A 132 6.69 19.98 -4.52
N VAL A 133 7.72 20.10 -3.68
CA VAL A 133 9.10 19.67 -3.97
C VAL A 133 9.44 18.43 -3.13
N PRO A 134 9.65 17.25 -3.74
CA PRO A 134 10.20 16.10 -3.04
C PRO A 134 11.62 16.39 -2.54
N VAL A 135 11.89 16.01 -1.30
CA VAL A 135 13.23 16.06 -0.70
C VAL A 135 13.63 14.64 -0.36
N PHE A 136 14.59 14.10 -1.09
CA PHE A 136 15.07 12.73 -0.89
C PHE A 136 16.23 12.70 0.10
N VAL A 137 16.12 11.77 1.04
CA VAL A 137 17.26 11.28 1.84
C VAL A 137 17.47 9.80 1.52
N ASP A 138 18.65 9.28 1.83
CA ASP A 138 18.98 7.89 1.56
C ASP A 138 18.24 6.90 2.47
N VAL A 139 18.34 5.62 2.11
CA VAL A 139 17.77 4.49 2.85
C VAL A 139 18.85 3.68 3.55
N ASP A 140 18.44 2.81 4.45
CA ASP A 140 19.30 1.85 5.14
C ASP A 140 19.17 0.44 4.52
N ILE A 141 20.26 -0.32 4.51
CA ILE A 141 20.31 -1.74 4.12
C ILE A 141 20.82 -2.52 5.35
N PRO A 142 20.13 -3.59 5.80
CA PRO A 142 19.12 -4.37 5.05
C PRO A 142 17.66 -4.16 5.47
N THR A 143 17.33 -3.00 6.05
CA THR A 143 15.93 -2.67 6.38
C THR A 143 15.13 -2.15 5.18
N TYR A 144 15.81 -1.59 4.18
CA TYR A 144 15.28 -0.99 2.94
C TYR A 144 14.30 0.16 3.17
N ASN A 145 14.35 0.76 4.36
CA ASN A 145 13.56 1.92 4.76
C ASN A 145 14.45 3.16 4.87
N ILE A 146 13.84 4.34 4.95
CA ILE A 146 14.56 5.61 5.15
C ILE A 146 15.60 5.53 6.28
N ASP A 147 16.80 6.09 6.05
CA ASP A 147 17.73 6.33 7.14
C ASP A 147 17.25 7.55 7.94
N ALA A 148 16.56 7.26 9.05
CA ALA A 148 15.94 8.28 9.87
C ALA A 148 16.94 9.31 10.45
N ARG A 149 18.22 8.97 10.55
CA ARG A 149 19.29 9.87 11.03
C ARG A 149 19.52 11.05 10.08
N LEU A 150 19.17 10.90 8.80
CA LEU A 150 19.38 11.91 7.77
C LEU A 150 18.23 12.92 7.68
N ILE A 151 17.04 12.58 8.19
CA ILE A 151 15.81 13.36 8.01
C ILE A 151 15.97 14.76 8.59
N GLU A 152 16.45 14.89 9.84
CA GLU A 152 16.47 16.17 10.54
C GLU A 152 17.29 17.23 9.80
N ALA A 153 18.42 16.83 9.23
CA ALA A 153 19.30 17.74 8.51
C ALA A 153 18.80 18.08 7.10
N ALA A 154 17.84 17.31 6.56
CA ALA A 154 17.18 17.63 5.31
C ALA A 154 16.05 18.67 5.47
N ILE A 155 15.62 18.98 6.70
CA ILE A 155 14.53 19.92 7.00
C ILE A 155 14.99 21.37 6.73
N THR A 156 14.11 22.15 6.10
CA THR A 156 14.25 23.59 5.85
C THR A 156 13.02 24.34 6.34
N ASP A 157 13.02 25.67 6.17
CA ASP A 157 11.85 26.54 6.39
C ASP A 157 10.66 26.21 5.47
N LYS A 158 10.91 25.55 4.33
CA LYS A 158 9.89 25.09 3.37
C LYS A 158 9.35 23.71 3.68
N THR A 159 9.98 22.95 4.57
CA THR A 159 9.53 21.58 4.88
C THR A 159 8.20 21.61 5.63
N LYS A 160 7.19 20.92 5.09
CA LYS A 160 5.85 20.86 5.68
C LYS A 160 5.34 19.45 5.97
N ALA A 161 5.90 18.44 5.32
CA ALA A 161 5.44 17.08 5.48
C ALA A 161 6.56 16.05 5.31
N ILE A 162 6.29 14.85 5.84
CA ILE A 162 7.02 13.62 5.59
C ILE A 162 6.01 12.64 4.99
N MET A 163 6.31 12.05 3.83
CA MET A 163 5.47 11.03 3.18
C MET A 163 6.35 9.88 2.72
N ILE A 164 6.24 8.74 3.42
CA ILE A 164 7.14 7.60 3.26
C ILE A 164 6.34 6.31 3.35
N ALA A 165 6.73 5.31 2.57
CA ALA A 165 6.16 3.97 2.64
C ALA A 165 6.91 3.08 3.63
N HIS A 166 6.19 2.18 4.28
CA HIS A 166 6.79 1.06 5.01
C HIS A 166 7.20 -0.02 4.00
N THR A 167 8.41 0.12 3.45
CA THR A 167 8.88 -0.65 2.29
C THR A 167 8.75 -2.15 2.49
N LEU A 168 8.04 -2.82 1.58
CA LEU A 168 7.81 -4.26 1.57
C LEU A 168 7.24 -4.83 2.90
N GLY A 169 6.52 -4.01 3.65
CA GLY A 169 5.94 -4.40 4.95
C GLY A 169 6.91 -4.27 6.11
N ASN A 170 8.18 -3.97 5.87
CA ASN A 170 9.11 -3.56 6.92
C ASN A 170 8.85 -2.11 7.30
N THR A 171 8.86 -1.81 8.59
CA THR A 171 8.47 -0.48 9.06
C THR A 171 9.69 0.44 9.09
N PHE A 172 9.60 1.68 8.61
CA PHE A 172 10.63 2.67 8.94
C PHE A 172 10.65 3.01 10.45
N ASN A 173 11.73 3.66 10.92
CA ASN A 173 11.90 4.06 12.31
C ASN A 173 10.87 5.13 12.72
N LEU A 174 9.71 4.67 13.21
CA LEU A 174 8.60 5.53 13.60
C LEU A 174 8.92 6.35 14.85
N THR A 175 9.77 5.87 15.76
CA THR A 175 10.19 6.63 16.94
C THR A 175 10.82 7.97 16.53
N GLU A 176 11.78 7.92 15.60
CA GLU A 176 12.49 9.13 15.15
C GLU A 176 11.62 10.01 14.24
N VAL A 177 10.87 9.41 13.32
CA VAL A 177 9.98 10.17 12.43
C VAL A 177 8.88 10.89 13.22
N GLN A 178 8.31 10.28 14.25
CA GLN A 178 7.34 10.96 15.13
C GLN A 178 7.98 12.09 15.93
N ARG A 179 9.18 11.89 16.47
CA ARG A 179 9.93 12.95 17.17
C ARG A 179 10.12 14.19 16.27
N LEU A 180 10.49 13.98 15.01
CA LEU A 180 10.70 15.05 14.04
C LEU A 180 9.38 15.71 13.61
N LYS A 181 8.33 14.91 13.39
CA LYS A 181 6.98 15.40 13.13
C LYS A 181 6.55 16.40 14.21
N GLU A 182 6.70 16.03 15.48
CA GLU A 182 6.32 16.86 16.63
C GLU A 182 7.22 18.10 16.76
N LYS A 183 8.55 17.93 16.67
CA LYS A 183 9.52 19.02 16.80
C LYS A 183 9.32 20.14 15.77
N TYR A 184 9.01 19.78 14.52
CA TYR A 184 8.90 20.73 13.41
C TYR A 184 7.44 20.97 12.95
N ASN A 185 6.46 20.41 13.67
CA ASN A 185 5.03 20.53 13.35
C ASN A 185 4.67 20.07 11.92
N LEU A 186 5.36 19.04 11.43
CA LEU A 186 5.17 18.50 10.08
C LEU A 186 3.91 17.64 10.00
N TRP A 187 3.33 17.55 8.81
CA TRP A 187 2.40 16.46 8.50
C TRP A 187 3.17 15.15 8.33
N LEU A 188 2.56 14.03 8.71
CA LEU A 188 3.08 12.69 8.45
C LEU A 188 2.03 11.89 7.70
N ILE A 189 2.39 11.44 6.50
CA ILE A 189 1.62 10.45 5.73
C ILE A 189 2.38 9.12 5.76
N GLU A 190 1.75 8.10 6.32
CA GLU A 190 2.26 6.72 6.28
C GLU A 190 1.67 6.00 5.06
N ASP A 191 2.52 5.69 4.07
CA ASP A 191 2.12 4.80 2.98
C ASP A 191 2.27 3.35 3.45
N CYS A 192 1.12 2.73 3.76
CA CYS A 192 1.04 1.34 4.23
C CYS A 192 0.56 0.41 3.12
N CYS A 193 0.68 0.79 1.83
CA CYS A 193 0.24 -0.06 0.72
C CYS A 193 0.75 -1.50 0.87
N ASP A 194 2.04 -1.65 1.16
CA ASP A 194 2.70 -2.95 1.32
C ASP A 194 2.82 -3.40 2.78
N ALA A 195 2.12 -2.79 3.74
CA ALA A 195 2.38 -3.00 5.16
C ALA A 195 1.14 -3.31 6.01
N LEU A 196 0.03 -3.72 5.40
CA LEU A 196 -1.18 -4.09 6.13
C LEU A 196 -0.90 -5.22 7.13
N GLY A 197 -1.16 -4.96 8.41
CA GLY A 197 -0.90 -5.89 9.51
C GLY A 197 0.47 -5.75 10.18
N SER A 198 1.35 -4.86 9.69
CA SER A 198 2.63 -4.58 10.34
C SER A 198 2.43 -3.77 11.61
N THR A 199 3.27 -4.00 12.62
CA THR A 199 3.24 -3.24 13.86
C THR A 199 4.61 -2.68 14.22
N TYR A 200 4.62 -1.58 14.95
CA TYR A 200 5.80 -0.96 15.55
C TYR A 200 5.50 -0.66 17.01
N GLU A 201 6.36 -1.11 17.94
CA GLU A 201 6.12 -1.06 19.39
C GLU A 201 4.72 -1.59 19.78
N GLY A 202 4.27 -2.65 19.08
CA GLY A 202 2.97 -3.29 19.32
C GLY A 202 1.74 -2.57 18.74
N LYS A 203 1.91 -1.42 18.09
CA LYS A 203 0.83 -0.63 17.51
C LYS A 203 0.81 -0.75 15.98
N MET A 204 -0.38 -0.85 15.38
CA MET A 204 -0.56 -0.97 13.93
C MET A 204 0.02 0.23 13.18
N VAL A 205 0.84 -0.02 12.14
CA VAL A 205 1.32 1.06 11.27
C VAL A 205 0.18 1.71 10.49
N GLY A 206 0.36 2.97 10.11
CA GLY A 206 -0.71 3.82 9.57
C GLY A 206 -1.57 4.49 10.65
N SER A 207 -1.23 4.30 11.92
CA SER A 207 -1.90 4.94 13.06
C SER A 207 -0.99 5.90 13.84
N PHE A 208 0.20 6.22 13.32
CA PHE A 208 1.20 7.10 13.90
C PHE A 208 1.18 8.50 13.26
N GLY A 209 0.90 8.56 11.96
CA GLY A 209 0.75 9.75 11.14
C GLY A 209 -0.63 10.38 11.23
N ASP A 210 -0.82 11.41 10.41
CA ASP A 210 -2.08 12.14 10.30
C ASP A 210 -3.03 11.48 9.31
N ILE A 211 -2.49 10.91 8.24
CA ILE A 211 -3.20 10.15 7.21
C ILE A 211 -2.34 8.94 6.85
N ALA A 212 -2.98 7.83 6.54
CA ALA A 212 -2.32 6.65 6.02
C ALA A 212 -3.10 6.03 4.88
N THR A 213 -2.41 5.21 4.09
CA THR A 213 -2.94 4.65 2.84
C THR A 213 -2.66 3.16 2.75
N VAL A 214 -3.52 2.43 2.05
CA VAL A 214 -3.32 0.99 1.79
C VAL A 214 -3.84 0.63 0.40
N SER A 215 -3.26 -0.41 -0.21
CA SER A 215 -3.57 -0.89 -1.55
C SER A 215 -4.19 -2.27 -1.51
N PHE A 216 -5.11 -2.54 -2.44
CA PHE A 216 -5.80 -3.81 -2.63
C PHE A 216 -5.60 -4.38 -4.06
N TYR A 217 -4.51 -3.99 -4.72
CA TYR A 217 -4.08 -4.64 -5.97
C TYR A 217 -3.62 -6.09 -5.69
N PRO A 218 -3.72 -7.06 -6.63
CA PRO A 218 -3.61 -8.50 -6.35
C PRO A 218 -2.27 -9.00 -5.79
N ALA A 219 -1.23 -8.17 -5.78
CA ALA A 219 0.05 -8.49 -5.15
C ALA A 219 0.04 -8.33 -3.61
N HIS A 220 -0.88 -7.53 -3.07
CA HIS A 220 -0.89 -7.09 -1.67
C HIS A 220 -1.51 -8.12 -0.72
N HIS A 221 -1.53 -7.80 0.57
CA HIS A 221 -2.03 -8.67 1.64
C HIS A 221 -3.46 -9.16 1.42
N ILE A 222 -4.31 -8.27 0.89
CA ILE A 222 -5.68 -8.57 0.45
C ILE A 222 -5.93 -7.88 -0.89
N THR A 223 -7.01 -8.26 -1.58
CA THR A 223 -7.32 -7.67 -2.89
C THR A 223 -8.80 -7.37 -3.12
N MET A 224 -9.04 -6.41 -4.02
CA MET A 224 -10.33 -6.13 -4.66
C MET A 224 -10.24 -6.24 -6.19
N GLY A 225 -9.17 -6.84 -6.72
CA GLY A 225 -8.74 -6.67 -8.11
C GLY A 225 -8.06 -5.31 -8.29
N GLU A 226 -8.81 -4.23 -8.15
CA GLU A 226 -8.29 -2.86 -8.01
C GLU A 226 -8.96 -2.20 -6.81
N GLY A 227 -8.21 -1.48 -6.00
CA GLY A 227 -8.75 -0.80 -4.84
C GLY A 227 -7.67 -0.28 -3.90
N GLY A 228 -8.06 0.63 -3.03
CA GLY A 228 -7.24 1.10 -1.91
C GLY A 228 -8.11 1.78 -0.87
N ALA A 229 -7.50 2.23 0.22
CA ALA A 229 -8.18 3.03 1.22
C ALA A 229 -7.26 4.11 1.79
N VAL A 230 -7.87 5.24 2.14
CA VAL A 230 -7.27 6.30 2.96
C VAL A 230 -7.88 6.21 4.35
N PHE A 231 -7.06 6.30 5.38
CA PHE A 231 -7.54 6.23 6.76
C PHE A 231 -6.86 7.24 7.66
N THR A 232 -7.59 7.71 8.68
CA THR A 232 -7.15 8.78 9.58
C THR A 232 -7.90 8.72 10.90
N LYS A 233 -7.36 9.39 11.92
CA LYS A 233 -8.04 9.64 13.20
C LYS A 233 -8.78 10.98 13.22
N SER A 234 -8.50 11.88 12.28
CA SER A 234 -9.07 13.22 12.27
C SER A 234 -10.36 13.26 11.45
N LYS A 235 -11.47 13.62 12.11
CA LYS A 235 -12.75 13.86 11.43
C LYS A 235 -12.63 14.95 10.36
N MET A 236 -11.86 15.99 10.64
CA MET A 236 -11.61 17.06 9.68
C MET A 236 -10.94 16.53 8.42
N LEU A 237 -9.82 15.79 8.56
CA LEU A 237 -9.11 15.23 7.41
C LEU A 237 -9.98 14.25 6.64
N HIS A 238 -10.75 13.41 7.33
CA HIS A 238 -11.72 12.51 6.71
C HIS A 238 -12.71 13.27 5.81
N THR A 239 -13.30 14.38 6.29
CA THR A 239 -14.22 15.21 5.50
C THR A 239 -13.53 15.85 4.29
N LEU A 240 -12.27 16.29 4.43
CA LEU A 240 -11.50 16.85 3.31
C LEU A 240 -11.20 15.78 2.24
N ILE A 241 -10.72 14.61 2.67
CA ILE A 241 -10.43 13.47 1.80
C ILE A 241 -11.68 13.05 1.04
N GLU A 242 -12.82 12.92 1.71
CA GLU A 242 -14.10 12.55 1.08
C GLU A 242 -14.51 13.59 0.03
N SER A 243 -14.39 14.89 0.33
CA SER A 243 -14.69 15.95 -0.63
C SER A 243 -13.82 15.84 -1.88
N PHE A 244 -12.49 15.71 -1.73
CA PHE A 244 -11.58 15.53 -2.87
C PHE A 244 -11.87 14.24 -3.67
N ARG A 245 -12.29 13.15 -3.02
CA ARG A 245 -12.69 11.90 -3.70
C ARG A 245 -14.01 12.04 -4.46
N ASP A 246 -14.92 12.87 -3.96
CA ASP A 246 -16.30 12.98 -4.41
C ASP A 246 -16.58 14.30 -5.14
N TRP A 247 -15.88 14.48 -6.26
CA TRP A 247 -15.98 15.61 -7.19
C TRP A 247 -15.61 16.97 -6.60
N GLY A 248 -15.04 17.01 -5.40
CA GLY A 248 -14.75 18.26 -4.70
C GLY A 248 -15.99 18.90 -4.08
N ARG A 249 -17.10 18.16 -4.00
CA ARG A 249 -18.38 18.69 -3.49
C ARG A 249 -18.31 18.93 -1.99
N ASP A 250 -19.00 19.96 -1.49
CA ASP A 250 -19.07 20.28 -0.06
C ASP A 250 -20.06 19.37 0.69
N CYS A 251 -20.98 18.75 -0.05
CA CYS A 251 -21.97 17.81 0.46
C CYS A 251 -21.40 16.41 0.72
N TYR A 252 -21.76 15.81 1.87
CA TYR A 252 -21.34 14.46 2.28
C TYR A 252 -22.46 13.41 2.20
N CYS A 253 -23.49 13.65 1.37
CA CYS A 253 -24.57 12.66 1.18
C CYS A 253 -24.03 11.39 0.52
N ALA A 254 -24.36 10.23 1.09
CA ALA A 254 -24.09 8.93 0.48
C ALA A 254 -24.73 8.79 -0.91
N PRO A 255 -24.23 7.89 -1.79
CA PRO A 255 -24.88 7.59 -3.06
C PRO A 255 -26.38 7.27 -2.88
N GLY A 256 -27.23 7.81 -3.75
CA GLY A 256 -28.69 7.64 -3.65
C GLY A 256 -29.38 8.41 -2.52
N CYS A 257 -28.64 9.09 -1.64
CA CYS A 257 -29.20 9.93 -0.57
C CYS A 257 -29.13 11.42 -0.94
N ASP A 258 -30.05 12.20 -0.34
CA ASP A 258 -30.13 13.65 -0.47
C ASP A 258 -30.37 14.30 0.90
N ASN A 259 -29.91 15.54 1.05
CA ASN A 259 -30.18 16.39 2.21
C ASN A 259 -29.79 15.79 3.57
N THR A 260 -28.76 14.95 3.64
CA THR A 260 -28.21 14.41 4.91
C THR A 260 -27.82 15.53 5.89
N CYS A 261 -27.43 16.70 5.39
CA CYS A 261 -27.09 17.87 6.21
C CYS A 261 -28.31 18.69 6.69
N GLY A 262 -29.52 18.44 6.18
CA GLY A 262 -30.72 19.25 6.42
C GLY A 262 -30.68 20.66 5.81
N LYS A 263 -29.68 20.96 4.96
CA LYS A 263 -29.39 22.32 4.46
C LYS A 263 -29.35 22.43 2.93
N ARG A 264 -29.90 21.46 2.19
CA ARG A 264 -29.78 21.37 0.72
C ARG A 264 -30.04 22.67 -0.04
N PHE A 265 -31.06 23.45 0.36
CA PHE A 265 -31.43 24.73 -0.27
C PHE A 265 -31.45 25.90 0.73
N ALA A 266 -30.74 25.77 1.85
CA ALA A 266 -30.86 26.68 2.99
C ALA A 266 -29.70 27.69 3.12
N GLN A 267 -28.76 27.69 2.17
CA GLN A 267 -27.51 28.43 2.27
C GLN A 267 -27.16 29.14 0.96
N GLN A 268 -26.24 30.10 1.05
CA GLN A 268 -25.56 30.72 -0.09
C GLN A 268 -24.06 30.44 0.04
N PHE A 269 -23.43 29.97 -1.03
CA PHE A 269 -22.01 29.61 -1.07
C PHE A 269 -21.27 30.45 -2.09
N GLY A 270 -20.27 31.22 -1.65
CA GLY A 270 -19.56 32.15 -2.53
C GLY A 270 -20.52 33.11 -3.24
N SER A 271 -20.37 33.23 -4.56
CA SER A 271 -21.24 34.04 -5.42
C SER A 271 -22.37 33.26 -6.09
N LEU A 272 -22.64 32.01 -5.68
CA LEU A 272 -23.81 31.25 -6.15
C LEU A 272 -25.11 31.91 -5.65
N PRO A 273 -26.24 31.73 -6.36
CA PRO A 273 -27.52 32.26 -5.89
C PRO A 273 -27.94 31.59 -4.56
N SER A 274 -28.67 32.32 -3.73
CA SER A 274 -29.21 31.78 -2.48
C SER A 274 -30.12 30.58 -2.76
N GLY A 275 -29.94 29.50 -2.00
CA GLY A 275 -30.72 28.27 -2.16
C GLY A 275 -30.23 27.36 -3.27
N TYR A 276 -29.03 27.58 -3.81
CA TYR A 276 -28.42 26.62 -4.74
C TYR A 276 -28.21 25.25 -4.08
N ASP A 277 -28.38 24.18 -4.86
CA ASP A 277 -28.32 22.81 -4.34
C ASP A 277 -26.94 22.50 -3.74
N HIS A 278 -26.90 22.16 -2.44
CA HIS A 278 -25.66 21.78 -1.77
C HIS A 278 -24.95 20.59 -2.45
N LYS A 279 -25.69 19.69 -3.10
CA LYS A 279 -25.13 18.55 -3.86
C LYS A 279 -24.28 18.99 -5.06
N TYR A 280 -24.54 20.20 -5.58
CA TYR A 280 -23.81 20.82 -6.69
C TYR A 280 -22.99 22.04 -6.25
N THR A 281 -22.68 22.13 -4.96
CA THR A 281 -21.73 23.10 -4.44
C THR A 281 -20.37 22.44 -4.26
N TYR A 282 -19.33 23.01 -4.86
CA TYR A 282 -17.97 22.45 -4.86
C TYR A 282 -17.02 23.34 -4.05
N SER A 283 -16.41 22.78 -3.01
CA SER A 283 -15.49 23.48 -2.12
C SER A 283 -14.01 23.14 -2.34
N HIS A 284 -13.73 22.13 -3.17
CA HIS A 284 -12.37 21.71 -3.50
C HIS A 284 -12.22 21.38 -4.99
N LEU A 285 -10.97 21.40 -5.49
CA LEU A 285 -10.63 20.87 -6.81
C LEU A 285 -10.51 19.34 -6.73
N GLY A 286 -11.65 18.67 -6.76
CA GLY A 286 -11.71 17.22 -6.53
C GLY A 286 -11.63 16.36 -7.79
N TYR A 287 -11.79 15.06 -7.56
CA TYR A 287 -11.72 13.97 -8.53
C TYR A 287 -12.96 13.09 -8.43
N ASN A 288 -13.03 11.99 -9.17
CA ASN A 288 -13.99 10.92 -8.91
C ASN A 288 -13.25 9.59 -8.73
N LEU A 289 -12.85 9.32 -7.49
CA LEU A 289 -12.00 8.17 -7.16
C LEU A 289 -12.70 7.20 -6.22
N LYS A 290 -13.99 6.95 -6.45
CA LYS A 290 -14.79 5.94 -5.74
C LYS A 290 -14.69 4.57 -6.41
N ILE A 291 -14.98 3.52 -5.64
CA ILE A 291 -15.08 2.13 -6.13
C ILE A 291 -16.53 1.69 -6.31
N THR A 292 -16.71 0.46 -6.76
CA THR A 292 -18.00 -0.25 -6.79
C THR A 292 -18.22 -1.07 -5.52
N ASP A 293 -19.47 -1.45 -5.23
CA ASP A 293 -19.75 -2.36 -4.13
C ASP A 293 -19.22 -3.78 -4.40
N MET A 294 -19.05 -4.17 -5.67
CA MET A 294 -18.48 -5.46 -6.05
C MET A 294 -17.01 -5.57 -5.63
N GLN A 295 -16.22 -4.50 -5.82
CA GLN A 295 -14.85 -4.41 -5.30
C GLN A 295 -14.84 -4.52 -3.77
N ALA A 296 -15.70 -3.76 -3.09
CA ALA A 296 -15.81 -3.80 -1.64
C ALA A 296 -16.21 -5.18 -1.11
N ALA A 297 -17.08 -5.90 -1.81
CA ALA A 297 -17.53 -7.23 -1.45
C ALA A 297 -16.40 -8.27 -1.46
N CYS A 298 -15.53 -8.21 -2.49
CA CYS A 298 -14.30 -9.00 -2.55
C CYS A 298 -13.37 -8.68 -1.37
N GLY A 299 -13.11 -7.39 -1.12
CA GLY A 299 -12.26 -6.97 0.00
C GLY A 299 -12.82 -7.37 1.38
N LEU A 300 -14.15 -7.37 1.55
CA LEU A 300 -14.80 -7.74 2.81
C LEU A 300 -14.56 -9.22 3.13
N ALA A 301 -14.65 -10.10 2.13
CA ALA A 301 -14.30 -11.51 2.27
C ALA A 301 -12.82 -11.68 2.65
N GLN A 302 -11.92 -10.99 1.94
CA GLN A 302 -10.49 -11.07 2.19
C GLN A 302 -10.09 -10.62 3.61
N LEU A 303 -10.83 -9.69 4.23
CA LEU A 303 -10.60 -9.28 5.62
C LEU A 303 -10.82 -10.43 6.63
N GLU A 304 -11.62 -11.44 6.31
CA GLU A 304 -11.74 -12.64 7.15
C GLU A 304 -10.43 -13.45 7.16
N SER A 305 -9.75 -13.53 6.02
CA SER A 305 -8.51 -14.31 5.87
C SER A 305 -7.23 -13.54 6.20
N LEU A 306 -7.30 -12.21 6.34
CA LEU A 306 -6.14 -11.35 6.59
C LEU A 306 -5.24 -11.83 7.75
N PRO A 307 -5.76 -12.19 8.94
CA PRO A 307 -4.90 -12.69 10.03
C PRO A 307 -4.09 -13.94 9.63
N GLN A 308 -4.70 -14.86 8.87
CA GLN A 308 -4.04 -16.08 8.40
C GLN A 308 -2.99 -15.75 7.33
N PHE A 309 -3.26 -14.79 6.45
CA PHE A 309 -2.31 -14.34 5.44
C PHE A 309 -1.06 -13.70 6.05
N ILE A 310 -1.22 -12.90 7.10
CA ILE A 310 -0.10 -12.30 7.83
C ILE A 310 0.76 -13.38 8.47
N GLU A 311 0.13 -14.36 9.12
CA GLU A 311 0.86 -15.45 9.76
C GLU A 311 1.61 -16.31 8.73
N ALA A 312 0.97 -16.67 7.61
CA ALA A 312 1.63 -17.40 6.53
C ALA A 312 2.86 -16.65 5.98
N ARG A 313 2.75 -15.33 5.78
CA ARG A 313 3.87 -14.48 5.34
C ARG A 313 5.04 -14.50 6.34
N LYS A 314 4.75 -14.47 7.65
CA LYS A 314 5.78 -14.56 8.71
C LYS A 314 6.45 -15.93 8.76
N ILE A 315 5.68 -17.01 8.65
CA ILE A 315 6.22 -18.38 8.57
C ILE A 315 7.13 -18.51 7.35
N ASN A 316 6.67 -18.09 6.18
CA ASN A 316 7.43 -18.12 4.95
C ASN A 316 8.72 -17.29 5.03
N PHE A 317 8.65 -16.11 5.66
CA PHE A 317 9.81 -15.24 5.86
C PHE A 317 10.86 -15.96 6.70
N ASN A 318 10.47 -16.51 7.85
CA ASN A 318 11.38 -17.21 8.75
C ASN A 318 12.00 -18.45 8.09
N HIS A 319 11.24 -19.17 7.26
CA HIS A 319 11.73 -20.33 6.52
C HIS A 319 12.81 -19.94 5.51
N LEU A 320 12.53 -18.98 4.62
CA LEU A 320 13.53 -18.49 3.66
C LEU A 320 14.72 -17.84 4.35
N HIS A 321 14.49 -17.00 5.35
CA HIS A 321 15.56 -16.34 6.09
C HIS A 321 16.50 -17.36 6.74
N LYS A 322 15.98 -18.44 7.32
CA LYS A 322 16.80 -19.51 7.90
C LYS A 322 17.55 -20.32 6.84
N GLY A 323 16.87 -20.66 5.74
CA GLY A 323 17.46 -21.48 4.68
C GLY A 323 18.55 -20.77 3.90
N LEU A 324 18.33 -19.50 3.55
CA LEU A 324 19.28 -18.70 2.77
C LEU A 324 20.48 -18.19 3.57
N ARG A 325 20.59 -18.53 4.88
CA ARG A 325 21.80 -18.21 5.67
C ARG A 325 23.05 -18.86 5.13
N SER A 326 22.93 -20.01 4.46
CA SER A 326 24.04 -20.66 3.77
C SER A 326 24.67 -19.77 2.70
N CYS A 327 23.90 -18.82 2.15
CA CYS A 327 24.33 -17.92 1.09
C CYS A 327 24.79 -16.53 1.59
N GLU A 328 24.84 -16.29 2.91
CA GLU A 328 25.18 -14.97 3.52
C GLU A 328 26.55 -14.42 3.07
N ASP A 329 27.47 -15.25 2.61
CA ASP A 329 28.72 -14.80 2.02
C ASP A 329 28.47 -13.97 0.76
N PHE A 330 27.47 -14.32 -0.06
CA PHE A 330 27.19 -13.67 -1.35
C PHE A 330 26.05 -12.65 -1.30
N ILE A 331 25.12 -12.79 -0.34
CA ILE A 331 23.90 -11.99 -0.25
C ILE A 331 23.72 -11.37 1.13
N ILE A 332 23.05 -10.23 1.17
CA ILE A 332 22.59 -9.57 2.39
C ILE A 332 21.11 -9.94 2.58
N LEU A 333 20.83 -10.62 3.68
CA LEU A 333 19.47 -11.01 4.08
C LEU A 333 18.72 -9.85 4.73
N PRO A 334 17.38 -9.80 4.61
CA PRO A 334 16.57 -8.71 5.12
C PRO A 334 16.45 -8.74 6.64
N GLU A 335 16.51 -7.56 7.27
CA GLU A 335 16.29 -7.43 8.72
C GLU A 335 15.04 -6.60 9.00
N ALA A 336 14.25 -7.05 9.96
CA ALA A 336 13.15 -6.26 10.49
C ALA A 336 13.72 -5.04 11.22
N THR A 337 13.13 -3.86 11.02
CA THR A 337 13.50 -2.66 11.77
C THR A 337 13.33 -2.91 13.26
N GLU A 338 14.22 -2.34 14.07
CA GLU A 338 14.16 -2.47 15.53
C GLU A 338 12.76 -2.11 16.07
N LYS A 339 12.30 -2.88 17.06
CA LYS A 339 10.98 -2.72 17.72
C LYS A 339 9.76 -2.95 16.82
N SER A 340 9.94 -3.48 15.63
CA SER A 340 8.86 -3.78 14.70
C SER A 340 8.48 -5.26 14.66
N SER A 341 7.26 -5.54 14.22
CA SER A 341 6.81 -6.87 13.78
C SER A 341 6.22 -6.70 12.37
N PRO A 342 7.05 -6.79 11.32
CA PRO A 342 6.62 -6.56 9.95
C PRO A 342 5.67 -7.65 9.45
N SER A 343 4.70 -7.21 8.65
CA SER A 343 3.84 -8.08 7.84
C SER A 343 4.41 -8.09 6.43
N TRP A 344 5.45 -8.90 6.22
CA TRP A 344 6.27 -8.86 5.01
C TRP A 344 5.45 -9.04 3.71
N PHE A 345 5.61 -8.09 2.79
CA PHE A 345 5.04 -8.14 1.46
C PHE A 345 5.82 -9.10 0.54
N GLY A 346 7.15 -9.03 0.61
CA GLY A 346 8.10 -9.85 -0.14
C GLY A 346 9.42 -9.98 0.63
N PHE A 347 10.34 -10.80 0.11
CA PHE A 347 11.64 -11.08 0.75
C PHE A 347 12.76 -10.36 -0.01
N PRO A 348 13.21 -9.16 0.42
CA PRO A 348 14.24 -8.42 -0.28
C PRO A 348 15.64 -8.97 0.00
N ILE A 349 16.45 -9.08 -1.05
CA ILE A 349 17.80 -9.62 -1.04
C ILE A 349 18.70 -8.64 -1.80
N THR A 350 19.88 -8.35 -1.25
CA THR A 350 20.91 -7.55 -1.93
C THR A 350 22.13 -8.41 -2.21
N LEU A 351 22.59 -8.44 -3.45
CA LEU A 351 23.87 -9.08 -3.79
C LEU A 351 25.04 -8.23 -3.26
N LYS A 352 26.00 -8.85 -2.58
CA LYS A 352 27.21 -8.16 -2.15
C LYS A 352 28.09 -7.82 -3.35
N THR A 353 28.56 -6.57 -3.38
CA THR A 353 29.36 -6.04 -4.49
C THR A 353 30.75 -6.66 -4.60
N GLU A 354 31.31 -7.17 -3.49
CA GLU A 354 32.66 -7.77 -3.44
C GLU A 354 32.84 -9.00 -4.32
N HIS A 355 31.77 -9.78 -4.51
CA HIS A 355 31.81 -11.00 -5.33
C HIS A 355 31.61 -10.74 -6.83
N LYS A 356 31.32 -9.49 -7.22
CA LYS A 356 31.11 -9.05 -8.63
C LYS A 356 30.10 -9.92 -9.39
N ILE A 357 29.12 -10.46 -8.68
CA ILE A 357 28.03 -11.23 -9.27
C ILE A 357 27.06 -10.25 -9.92
N ASP A 358 26.82 -10.41 -11.22
CA ASP A 358 25.80 -9.63 -11.91
C ASP A 358 24.41 -10.09 -11.46
N ARG A 359 23.62 -9.15 -10.94
CA ARG A 359 22.22 -9.39 -10.57
C ARG A 359 21.45 -10.00 -11.73
N VAL A 360 21.66 -9.51 -12.95
CA VAL A 360 20.94 -9.98 -14.14
C VAL A 360 21.13 -11.48 -14.36
N ASP A 361 22.32 -12.01 -14.10
CA ASP A 361 22.62 -13.43 -14.28
C ASP A 361 21.88 -14.29 -13.26
N LEU A 362 21.86 -13.88 -11.98
CA LEU A 362 21.04 -14.57 -10.97
C LEU A 362 19.55 -14.50 -11.31
N LEU A 363 19.02 -13.34 -11.72
CA LEU A 363 17.60 -13.22 -12.05
C LEU A 363 17.22 -14.11 -13.25
N LYS A 364 18.06 -14.18 -14.28
CA LYS A 364 17.86 -15.08 -15.42
C LYS A 364 17.90 -16.54 -14.99
N PHE A 365 18.84 -16.92 -14.12
CA PHE A 365 18.94 -18.27 -13.59
C PHE A 365 17.69 -18.67 -12.78
N LEU A 366 17.19 -17.78 -11.92
CA LEU A 366 15.96 -18.00 -11.14
C LEU A 366 14.73 -18.11 -12.06
N GLU A 367 14.63 -17.26 -13.08
CA GLU A 367 13.53 -17.29 -14.06
C GLU A 367 13.50 -18.60 -14.86
N GLN A 368 14.68 -19.12 -15.26
CA GLN A 368 14.79 -20.43 -15.93
C GLN A 368 14.22 -21.56 -15.06
N HIS A 369 14.33 -21.43 -13.74
CA HIS A 369 13.79 -22.35 -12.75
C HIS A 369 12.38 -21.98 -12.26
N LYS A 370 11.68 -21.11 -12.98
CA LYS A 370 10.30 -20.67 -12.66
C LYS A 370 10.15 -19.91 -11.34
N ILE A 371 11.26 -19.38 -10.81
CA ILE A 371 11.28 -18.54 -9.62
C ILE A 371 11.18 -17.09 -10.07
N GLY A 372 10.00 -16.51 -9.87
CA GLY A 372 9.75 -15.14 -10.24
C GLY A 372 10.40 -14.17 -9.25
N THR A 373 11.08 -13.17 -9.79
CA THR A 373 11.76 -12.11 -9.03
C THR A 373 11.20 -10.75 -9.40
N ARG A 374 11.39 -9.75 -8.55
CA ARG A 374 11.12 -8.34 -8.86
C ARG A 374 12.25 -7.47 -8.36
N LEU A 375 12.57 -6.41 -9.09
CA LEU A 375 13.44 -5.36 -8.54
C LEU A 375 12.69 -4.58 -7.45
N LEU A 376 13.41 -3.83 -6.63
CA LEU A 376 12.79 -2.95 -5.63
C LEU A 376 12.18 -1.72 -6.31
N PHE A 377 11.04 -1.94 -6.98
CA PHE A 377 10.20 -0.92 -7.61
C PHE A 377 10.98 -0.02 -8.58
N ALA A 378 11.03 1.29 -8.31
CA ALA A 378 11.75 2.24 -9.13
C ALA A 378 13.27 2.13 -8.98
N GLY A 379 13.78 1.42 -7.96
CA GLY A 379 15.20 1.38 -7.60
C GLY A 379 15.65 2.74 -7.08
N ASN A 380 15.91 3.67 -8.00
CA ASN A 380 16.14 5.08 -7.71
C ASN A 380 15.22 5.94 -8.57
N LEU A 381 14.19 6.55 -7.96
CA LEU A 381 13.25 7.43 -8.65
C LEU A 381 13.94 8.55 -9.43
N THR A 382 15.00 9.15 -8.88
CA THR A 382 15.72 10.27 -9.52
C THR A 382 16.43 9.89 -10.82
N ARG A 383 16.61 8.58 -11.07
CA ARG A 383 17.20 8.02 -12.29
C ARG A 383 16.16 7.48 -13.27
N GLN A 384 14.88 7.54 -12.93
CA GLN A 384 13.80 7.15 -13.83
C GLN A 384 13.62 8.20 -14.94
N PRO A 385 13.29 7.80 -16.19
CA PRO A 385 13.19 8.74 -17.31
C PRO A 385 12.22 9.91 -17.06
N TYR A 386 11.12 9.68 -16.32
CA TYR A 386 10.14 10.73 -16.05
C TYR A 386 10.60 11.76 -15.01
N PHE A 387 11.72 11.52 -14.31
CA PHE A 387 12.28 12.41 -13.31
C PHE A 387 13.25 13.47 -13.88
N GLU A 388 13.67 13.34 -15.14
CA GLU A 388 14.70 14.19 -15.76
C GLU A 388 14.41 15.69 -15.69
N SER A 389 13.14 16.09 -15.79
CA SER A 389 12.71 17.49 -15.80
C SER A 389 11.93 17.92 -14.55
N LEU A 390 11.95 17.11 -13.49
CA LEU A 390 11.20 17.40 -12.27
C LEU A 390 12.02 18.22 -11.28
N ASN A 391 11.34 19.08 -10.52
CA ASN A 391 11.96 19.82 -9.44
C ASN A 391 11.97 18.98 -8.16
N TYR A 392 13.16 18.68 -7.63
CA TYR A 392 13.36 17.95 -6.38
C TYR A 392 14.69 18.33 -5.76
N ARG A 393 14.88 17.95 -4.49
CA ARG A 393 16.15 18.12 -3.76
C ARG A 393 16.63 16.76 -3.26
N ILE A 394 17.93 16.58 -3.21
CA ILE A 394 18.58 15.46 -2.53
C ILE A 394 19.39 16.05 -1.37
N TYR A 395 19.24 15.50 -0.17
CA TYR A 395 20.10 15.80 0.96
C TYR A 395 21.13 14.69 1.13
N GLY A 396 22.41 15.04 1.11
CA GLY A 396 23.52 14.08 1.14
C GLY A 396 23.68 13.36 -0.20
N GLU A 397 23.96 12.06 -0.13
CA GLU A 397 24.12 11.18 -1.29
C GLU A 397 23.12 10.03 -1.20
N LEU A 398 22.77 9.43 -2.34
CA LEU A 398 21.81 8.31 -2.45
C LEU A 398 22.56 6.98 -2.71
N ILE A 399 23.58 6.70 -1.89
CA ILE A 399 24.49 5.56 -2.09
C ILE A 399 23.74 4.24 -1.97
N ASN A 400 22.99 4.04 -0.88
CA ASN A 400 22.26 2.80 -0.63
C ASN A 400 21.09 2.66 -1.61
N THR A 401 20.45 3.77 -1.96
CA THR A 401 19.44 3.80 -3.03
C THR A 401 20.01 3.33 -4.37
N ASP A 402 21.24 3.71 -4.73
CA ASP A 402 21.91 3.25 -5.95
C ASP A 402 22.34 1.78 -5.85
N ILE A 403 22.81 1.32 -4.69
CA ILE A 403 23.05 -0.11 -4.43
C ILE A 403 21.74 -0.88 -4.64
N ILE A 404 20.61 -0.38 -4.12
CA ILE A 404 19.30 -1.00 -4.29
C ILE A 404 18.91 -1.12 -5.76
N MET A 405 19.05 -0.03 -6.51
CA MET A 405 18.73 -0.01 -7.94
C MET A 405 19.53 -1.05 -8.73
N ASN A 406 20.78 -1.33 -8.35
CA ASN A 406 21.69 -2.19 -9.10
C ASN A 406 21.75 -3.64 -8.59
N ASN A 407 21.63 -3.85 -7.28
CA ASN A 407 21.98 -5.11 -6.62
C ASN A 407 20.84 -5.72 -5.79
N THR A 408 19.74 -4.99 -5.56
CA THR A 408 18.59 -5.51 -4.80
C THR A 408 17.47 -6.01 -5.70
N PHE A 409 16.83 -7.09 -5.25
CA PHE A 409 15.60 -7.65 -5.79
C PHE A 409 14.83 -8.31 -4.64
N TRP A 410 13.61 -8.78 -4.89
CA TRP A 410 12.82 -9.52 -3.91
C TRP A 410 12.10 -10.72 -4.54
N ILE A 411 11.86 -11.71 -3.70
CA ILE A 411 11.15 -12.96 -4.02
C ILE A 411 9.94 -13.16 -3.11
N GLY A 412 9.16 -14.20 -3.38
CA GLY A 412 7.83 -14.35 -2.80
C GLY A 412 7.78 -14.90 -1.38
N LEU A 413 6.85 -14.34 -0.61
CA LEU A 413 6.44 -14.78 0.73
C LEU A 413 4.93 -14.98 0.85
N TYR A 414 4.19 -14.72 -0.22
CA TYR A 414 2.74 -14.62 -0.16
C TYR A 414 2.09 -15.96 0.23
N PRO A 415 0.86 -15.96 0.78
CA PRO A 415 0.26 -17.14 1.40
C PRO A 415 0.03 -18.35 0.48
N GLY A 416 0.16 -18.18 -0.85
CA GLY A 416 0.06 -19.29 -1.80
C GLY A 416 1.34 -20.13 -1.96
N LEU A 417 2.43 -19.76 -1.28
CA LEU A 417 3.68 -20.53 -1.28
C LEU A 417 3.70 -21.50 -0.10
N THR A 418 4.06 -22.76 -0.38
CA THR A 418 4.26 -23.81 0.63
C THR A 418 5.75 -24.01 0.92
N ALA A 419 6.09 -24.73 2.00
CA ALA A 419 7.47 -25.08 2.32
C ALA A 419 8.23 -25.69 1.13
N ALA A 420 7.60 -26.59 0.36
CA ALA A 420 8.22 -27.19 -0.82
C ALA A 420 8.60 -26.18 -1.92
N HIS A 421 7.81 -25.10 -2.09
CA HIS A 421 8.18 -24.02 -2.99
C HIS A 421 9.44 -23.30 -2.47
N LEU A 422 9.47 -23.00 -1.17
CA LEU A 422 10.56 -22.25 -0.54
C LEU A 422 11.85 -23.07 -0.46
N ASP A 423 11.76 -24.38 -0.21
CA ASP A 423 12.90 -25.31 -0.22
C ASP A 423 13.55 -25.35 -1.60
N PHE A 424 12.74 -25.42 -2.66
CA PHE A 424 13.25 -25.36 -4.02
C PHE A 424 13.92 -24.02 -4.35
N VAL A 425 13.40 -22.90 -3.82
CA VAL A 425 14.08 -21.61 -3.93
C VAL A 425 15.45 -21.64 -3.24
N ILE A 426 15.54 -22.16 -2.02
CA ILE A 426 16.80 -22.26 -1.27
C ILE A 426 17.81 -23.12 -2.04
N GLU A 427 17.39 -24.29 -2.52
CA GLU A 427 18.20 -25.19 -3.35
C GLU A 427 18.79 -24.46 -4.57
N LYS A 428 17.98 -23.64 -5.27
CA LYS A 428 18.46 -22.91 -6.45
C LYS A 428 19.40 -21.76 -6.12
N PHE A 429 19.25 -21.12 -4.96
CA PHE A 429 20.25 -20.16 -4.50
C PHE A 429 21.59 -20.85 -4.20
N GLU A 430 21.56 -21.97 -3.49
CA GLU A 430 22.76 -22.77 -3.18
C GLU A 430 23.43 -23.29 -4.46
N GLU A 431 22.65 -23.81 -5.42
CA GLU A 431 23.14 -24.25 -6.72
C GLU A 431 23.84 -23.12 -7.48
N PHE A 432 23.23 -21.93 -7.55
CA PHE A 432 23.80 -20.79 -8.26
C PHE A 432 25.14 -20.34 -7.66
N PHE A 433 25.25 -20.35 -6.33
CA PHE A 433 26.47 -19.93 -5.64
C PHE A 433 27.51 -21.04 -5.46
N GLY A 434 27.24 -22.26 -5.93
CA GLY A 434 28.20 -23.36 -5.80
C GLY A 434 28.28 -23.94 -4.38
N ILE A 435 27.22 -23.83 -3.59
CA ILE A 435 27.15 -24.27 -2.19
C ILE A 435 26.49 -25.64 -2.12
N GLY A 436 27.04 -26.55 -1.31
CA GLY A 436 26.40 -27.84 -1.02
C GLY A 436 26.59 -28.95 -2.06
N PHE A 437 27.66 -28.88 -2.86
CA PHE A 437 28.07 -29.94 -3.79
C PHE A 437 29.08 -30.92 -3.18
#